data_AF-A0A4Q4JX54-F1
#
_entry.id   AF-A0A4Q4JX54-F1
#
_cell.length_a   1.000
_cell.length_b   1.000
_cell.length_c   1.000
_cell.angle_alpha   90.00
_cell.angle_beta   90.00
_cell.angle_gamma   90.00
#
_symmetry.space_group_name_H-M   'P 1'
#
loop_
_entity.id
_entity.type
_entity.pdbx_description
1 polymer ?
#
loop_
_entity_poly.entity_id
_entity_poly.type
_entity_poly.pdbx_seq_one_letter_code
_entity_poly.pdbx_strand_id
1 'polypeptide(L)'
;MQLGQIIRNFSEQAVAADALLGCGDLVLLARIGAAADRFDETLGEYAAGAVRRFANLASSEDWLALMNTVERAGDPGFRCLTHMLHWSLMRDEAQGVVPHVGCSCAGSGSCT
;
A
#
# COMPACT_ATOMS: atom_id res chain seq x y z
N MET A 1 7.60 21.75 11.28
CA MET A 1 7.08 20.82 10.26
C MET A 1 7.26 19.41 10.82
N GLN A 2 6.19 18.76 11.30
CA GLN A 2 6.25 17.38 11.83
C GLN A 2 5.23 16.57 11.06
N LEU A 3 5.62 15.43 10.48
CA LEU A 3 4.80 14.37 9.87
C LEU A 3 3.61 14.72 8.95
N GLY A 4 2.60 15.50 9.36
CA GLY A 4 1.44 15.84 8.53
C GLY A 4 1.79 16.55 7.21
N GLN A 5 2.87 17.33 7.18
CA GLN A 5 3.40 17.93 5.95
C GLN A 5 4.11 16.90 5.07
N ILE A 6 4.79 15.93 5.67
CA ILE A 6 5.44 14.82 4.96
C ILE A 6 4.38 13.94 4.29
N ILE A 7 3.31 13.59 5.01
CA ILE A 7 2.18 12.80 4.49
C ILE A 7 1.47 13.54 3.36
N ARG A 8 1.24 14.85 3.52
CA ARG A 8 0.63 15.67 2.47
C ARG A 8 1.48 15.68 1.21
N ASN A 9 2.81 15.82 1.35
CA ASN A 9 3.72 15.79 0.22
C ASN A 9 3.71 14.42 -0.48
N PHE A 10 3.69 13.31 0.26
CA PHE A 10 3.62 11.97 -0.33
C PHE A 10 2.26 11.61 -0.92
N SER A 11 1.22 12.41 -0.65
CA SER A 11 -0.07 12.27 -1.33
C SER A 11 -0.02 12.80 -2.77
N GLU A 12 1.05 13.48 -3.16
CA GLU A 12 1.30 13.92 -4.53
C GLU A 12 2.08 12.86 -5.31
N GLN A 13 1.57 12.46 -6.48
CA GLN A 13 2.07 11.32 -7.26
C GLN A 13 3.54 11.45 -7.66
N ALA A 14 3.95 12.64 -8.13
CA ALA A 14 5.33 12.90 -8.56
C ALA A 14 6.32 12.77 -7.39
N VAL A 15 5.94 13.33 -6.24
CA VAL A 15 6.76 13.26 -5.01
C VAL A 15 6.83 11.83 -4.48
N ALA A 16 5.74 11.09 -4.56
CA ALA A 16 5.69 9.68 -4.15
C ALA A 16 6.57 8.79 -5.03
N ALA A 17 6.54 8.99 -6.36
CA ALA A 17 7.35 8.25 -7.31
C ALA A 17 8.85 8.53 -7.12
N ASP A 18 9.24 9.80 -7.01
CA ASP A 18 10.65 10.18 -6.77
C ASP A 18 11.17 9.65 -5.44
N ALA A 19 10.35 9.76 -4.38
CA ALA A 19 10.71 9.24 -3.07
C ALA A 19 10.85 7.71 -3.10
N LEU A 20 9.98 6.99 -3.82
CA LEU A 20 10.05 5.53 -3.94
C LEU A 20 11.29 5.07 -4.73
N LEU A 21 11.66 5.77 -5.80
CA LEU A 21 12.89 5.50 -6.53
C LEU A 21 14.13 5.80 -5.68
N GLY A 22 14.09 6.87 -4.89
CA GLY A 22 15.11 7.19 -3.89
C GLY A 22 15.21 6.17 -2.77
N CYS A 23 14.19 5.30 -2.59
CA CYS A 23 14.19 4.36 -1.47
C CYS A 23 15.21 3.22 -1.62
N GLY A 24 15.63 2.89 -2.84
CA GLY A 24 16.57 1.79 -3.11
C GLY A 24 16.07 0.38 -2.76
N ASP A 25 14.84 0.23 -2.26
CA ASP A 25 14.22 -1.05 -1.97
C ASP A 25 13.52 -1.59 -3.23
N LEU A 26 14.30 -2.29 -4.06
CA LEU A 26 13.85 -2.86 -5.32
C LEU A 26 12.75 -3.92 -5.14
N VAL A 27 12.70 -4.60 -4.00
CA VAL A 27 11.67 -5.61 -3.72
C VAL A 27 10.35 -4.91 -3.45
N LEU A 28 10.35 -3.87 -2.62
CA LEU A 28 9.16 -3.04 -2.41
C LEU A 28 8.68 -2.40 -3.71
N LEU A 29 9.61 -1.86 -4.51
CA LEU A 29 9.30 -1.28 -5.83
C LEU A 29 8.61 -2.29 -6.76
N ALA A 30 9.13 -3.52 -6.86
CA ALA A 30 8.57 -4.56 -7.71
C ALA A 30 7.16 -4.97 -7.26
N ARG A 31 6.92 -5.08 -5.95
CA ARG A 31 5.59 -5.43 -5.43
C ARG A 31 4.57 -4.29 -5.65
N ILE A 32 5.00 -3.05 -5.48
CA ILE A 32 4.19 -1.87 -5.79
C ILE A 32 3.86 -1.83 -7.27
N GLY A 33 4.83 -2.09 -8.16
CA GLY A 33 4.59 -2.16 -9.60
C GLY A 33 3.52 -3.21 -9.95
N ALA A 34 3.65 -4.43 -9.42
CA ALA A 34 2.66 -5.47 -9.63
C ALA A 34 1.27 -5.12 -9.03
N ALA A 35 1.22 -4.34 -7.94
CA ALA A 35 -0.04 -3.85 -7.41
C ALA A 35 -0.64 -2.76 -8.30
N ALA A 36 0.15 -1.79 -8.75
CA ALA A 36 -0.25 -0.71 -9.64
C ALA A 36 -0.80 -1.27 -10.97
N ASP A 37 -0.13 -2.25 -11.57
CA ASP A 37 -0.57 -2.94 -12.78
C ASP A 37 -1.95 -3.62 -12.59
N ARG A 38 -2.23 -4.18 -11.41
CA ARG A 38 -3.55 -4.79 -11.10
C ARG A 38 -4.68 -3.76 -11.03
N PHE A 39 -4.35 -2.52 -10.70
CA PHE A 39 -5.32 -1.42 -10.56
C PHE A 39 -5.34 -0.49 -11.78
N ASP A 40 -4.57 -0.78 -12.84
CA ASP A 40 -4.37 0.09 -14.01
C ASP A 40 -3.88 1.50 -13.62
N GLU A 41 -3.04 1.56 -12.58
CA GLU A 41 -2.47 2.80 -12.03
C GLU A 41 -0.97 2.87 -12.37
N THR A 42 -0.44 4.09 -12.47
CA THR A 42 1.00 4.30 -12.43
C THR A 42 1.56 4.05 -11.02
N LEU A 43 2.87 3.83 -10.93
CA LEU A 43 3.55 3.62 -9.65
C LEU A 43 3.39 4.82 -8.68
N GLY A 44 3.41 6.05 -9.21
CA GLY A 44 3.17 7.27 -8.42
C GLY A 44 1.72 7.40 -7.94
N GLU A 45 0.74 7.01 -8.77
CA GLU A 45 -0.67 6.95 -8.42
C GLU A 45 -0.93 5.96 -7.29
N TYR A 46 -0.41 4.73 -7.44
CA TYR A 46 -0.55 3.72 -6.40
C TYR A 46 0.09 4.16 -5.09
N ALA A 47 1.30 4.74 -5.14
CA ALA A 47 2.01 5.18 -3.94
C ALA A 47 1.27 6.31 -3.21
N ALA A 48 0.81 7.34 -3.93
CA ALA A 48 -0.01 8.40 -3.37
C ALA A 48 -1.35 7.86 -2.82
N GLY A 49 -1.97 6.91 -3.53
CA GLY A 49 -3.17 6.22 -3.11
C GLY A 49 -2.97 5.43 -1.81
N ALA A 50 -1.86 4.70 -1.69
CA ALA A 50 -1.48 3.95 -0.49
C ALA A 50 -1.31 4.87 0.72
N VAL A 51 -0.57 5.98 0.58
CA VAL A 51 -0.43 6.98 1.64
C VAL A 51 -1.79 7.51 2.10
N ARG A 52 -2.69 7.81 1.14
CA ARG A 52 -4.05 8.24 1.45
C ARG A 52 -4.90 7.15 2.11
N ARG A 53 -4.76 5.88 1.69
CA ARG A 53 -5.42 4.72 2.32
C ARG A 53 -4.96 4.58 3.76
N PHE A 54 -3.66 4.63 4.03
CA PHE A 54 -3.13 4.61 5.40
C PHE A 54 -3.72 5.77 6.20
N ALA A 55 -3.60 7.01 5.70
CA ALA A 55 -4.07 8.19 6.43
C ALA A 55 -5.56 8.12 6.83
N ASN A 56 -6.39 7.48 5.99
CA ASN A 56 -7.83 7.39 6.20
C ASN A 56 -8.28 6.14 6.97
N LEU A 57 -7.53 5.05 6.90
CA LEU A 57 -7.98 3.72 7.37
C LEU A 57 -7.09 3.10 8.46
N ALA A 58 -5.90 3.64 8.71
CA ALA A 58 -5.00 3.14 9.74
C ALA A 58 -5.63 3.32 11.12
N SER A 59 -5.53 2.28 11.94
CA SER A 59 -5.96 2.30 13.34
C SER A 59 -4.98 3.05 14.23
N SER A 60 -5.37 3.35 15.46
CA SER A 60 -4.47 3.97 16.45
C SER A 60 -3.19 3.15 16.69
N GLU A 61 -3.26 1.81 16.57
CA GLU A 61 -2.11 0.93 16.72
C GLU A 61 -1.16 1.05 15.52
N ASP A 62 -1.70 1.11 14.30
CA ASP A 62 -0.91 1.33 13.07
C ASP A 62 -0.19 2.69 13.13
N TRP A 63 -0.88 3.74 13.59
CA TRP A 63 -0.27 5.05 13.81
C TRP A 63 0.85 5.01 14.86
N LEU A 64 0.65 4.27 15.96
CA LEU A 64 1.68 4.10 16.99
C LEU A 64 2.89 3.33 16.45
N ALA A 65 2.67 2.30 15.61
CA ALA A 65 3.74 1.54 14.97
C ALA A 65 4.55 2.41 13.99
N LEU A 66 3.87 3.25 13.22
CA LEU A 66 4.52 4.25 12.35
C LEU A 66 5.40 5.20 13.18
N MET A 67 4.86 5.82 14.23
CA MET A 67 5.59 6.77 15.08
C MET A 67 6.86 6.14 15.67
N ASN A 68 6.71 4.94 16.24
CA ASN A 68 7.81 4.15 16.78
C ASN A 68 8.90 3.83 15.75
N THR A 69 8.52 3.60 14.49
CA THR A 69 9.45 3.28 13.41
C THR A 69 10.19 4.54 12.94
N VAL A 70 9.46 5.66 12.83
CA VAL A 70 9.98 6.96 12.38
C VAL A 70 10.92 7.58 13.41
N GLU A 71 10.61 7.50 14.71
CA GLU A 71 11.44 8.05 15.80
C GLU A 71 12.85 7.45 15.86
N ARG A 72 13.00 6.20 15.41
CA ARG A 72 14.27 5.46 15.41
C ARG A 72 14.99 5.52 14.05
N ALA A 73 14.41 6.22 13.07
CA ALA A 73 14.93 6.24 11.72
C ALA A 73 15.99 7.34 11.53
N GLY A 74 17.06 7.01 10.81
CA GLY A 74 18.01 8.01 10.32
C GLY A 74 17.41 8.94 9.27
N ASP A 75 16.41 8.45 8.51
CA ASP A 75 15.58 9.25 7.61
C ASP A 75 14.08 9.03 7.95
N PRO A 76 13.49 9.96 8.73
CA PRO A 76 12.09 9.92 9.11
C PRO A 76 11.10 9.96 7.94
N GLY A 77 11.43 10.69 6.86
CA GLY A 77 10.56 10.83 5.70
C GLY A 77 10.49 9.54 4.90
N PHE A 78 11.66 8.97 4.60
CA PHE A 78 11.79 7.66 3.96
C PHE A 78 11.06 6.58 4.75
N ARG A 79 11.27 6.52 6.07
CA ARG A 79 10.65 5.48 6.90
C ARG A 79 9.15 5.65 7.03
N CYS A 80 8.67 6.90 7.03
CA CYS A 80 7.25 7.17 6.98
C CYS A 80 6.63 6.63 5.68
N LEU A 81 7.19 6.96 4.53
CA LEU A 81 6.66 6.54 3.23
C LEU A 81 6.64 5.01 3.10
N THR A 82 7.78 4.37 3.34
CA THR A 82 7.92 2.91 3.19
C THR A 82 6.98 2.15 4.13
N HIS A 83 6.79 2.63 5.36
CA HIS A 83 5.84 2.02 6.30
C HIS A 83 4.40 2.09 5.77
N MET A 84 3.94 3.25 5.30
CA MET A 84 2.59 3.42 4.77
C MET A 84 2.35 2.54 3.54
N LEU A 85 3.34 2.44 2.64
CA LEU A 85 3.27 1.59 1.46
C LEU A 85 3.18 0.11 1.81
N HIS A 86 4.01 -0.36 2.74
CA HIS A 86 3.96 -1.75 3.21
C HIS A 86 2.60 -2.07 3.84
N TRP A 87 2.08 -1.18 4.68
CA TRP A 87 0.78 -1.35 5.31
C TRP A 87 -0.35 -1.46 4.27
N SER A 88 -0.39 -0.53 3.31
CA SER A 88 -1.42 -0.54 2.27
C SER A 88 -1.32 -1.76 1.36
N LEU A 89 -0.10 -2.15 0.98
CA LEU A 89 0.13 -3.30 0.12
C LEU A 89 -0.33 -4.60 0.79
N MET A 90 0.01 -4.82 2.06
CA MET A 90 -0.47 -5.98 2.83
C MET A 90 -1.99 -6.05 2.88
N ARG A 91 -2.64 -4.88 3.03
CA ARG A 91 -4.09 -4.77 3.03
C ARG A 91 -4.71 -5.07 1.66
N ASP A 92 -4.16 -4.48 0.61
CA ASP A 92 -4.65 -4.66 -0.76
C ASP A 92 -4.46 -6.13 -1.22
N GLU A 93 -3.35 -6.77 -0.82
CA GLU A 93 -3.12 -8.20 -1.02
C GLU A 93 -4.16 -9.05 -0.28
N ALA A 94 -4.48 -8.72 0.98
CA ALA A 94 -5.51 -9.43 1.74
C ALA A 94 -6.92 -9.26 1.15
N GLN A 95 -7.22 -8.11 0.54
CA GLN A 95 -8.50 -7.85 -0.13
C GLN A 95 -8.59 -8.48 -1.53
N GLY A 96 -7.46 -8.61 -2.23
CA GLY A 96 -7.36 -9.28 -3.53
C GLY A 96 -7.49 -10.80 -3.46
N VAL A 97 -7.40 -11.40 -2.27
CA VAL A 97 -7.81 -12.79 -2.03
C VAL A 97 -9.34 -12.82 -2.00
N VAL A 98 -9.96 -12.82 -3.18
CA VAL A 98 -11.34 -13.28 -3.31
C VAL A 98 -11.29 -14.78 -3.01
N PRO A 99 -11.90 -15.29 -1.91
CA PRO A 99 -12.06 -16.72 -1.80
C PRO A 99 -12.93 -17.13 -2.97
N HIS A 100 -12.38 -17.93 -3.89
CA HIS A 100 -13.19 -18.63 -4.87
C HIS A 100 -14.14 -19.53 -4.09
N VAL A 101 -15.31 -19.00 -3.70
CA VAL A 101 -16.41 -19.81 -3.23
C VAL A 101 -16.71 -20.75 -4.39
N GLY A 102 -16.47 -22.03 -4.14
CA GLY A 102 -16.39 -23.03 -5.20
C GLY A 102 -17.56 -22.91 -6.15
N CYS A 103 -17.25 -22.85 -7.44
CA CYS A 103 -18.18 -23.34 -8.45
C CYS A 103 -18.38 -24.83 -8.18
N SER A 104 -19.29 -25.15 -7.26
CA SER A 104 -19.92 -26.46 -7.18
C SER A 104 -20.91 -26.55 -8.34
N CYS A 105 -20.39 -26.70 -9.56
CA CYS A 105 -21.11 -27.32 -10.65
C CYS A 105 -21.15 -28.82 -10.31
N ALA A 106 -21.90 -29.20 -9.27
CA ALA A 106 -22.24 -30.57 -9.01
C ALA A 106 -23.19 -30.99 -10.14
N GLY A 107 -22.60 -31.59 -11.18
CA GLY A 107 -23.33 -32.27 -12.21
C GLY A 107 -24.11 -33.42 -11.59
N SER A 108 -25.40 -33.23 -11.41
CA SER A 108 -26.36 -34.32 -11.34
C SER A 108 -27.54 -33.91 -12.19
N GLY A 109 -27.53 -34.38 -13.44
CA GLY A 109 -28.64 -34.22 -14.35
C GLY A 109 -29.87 -34.98 -13.86
N SER A 110 -31.04 -34.40 -14.07
CA SER A 110 -32.27 -35.11 -14.40
C SER A 110 -33.34 -34.08 -14.78
N CYS A 111 -33.61 -33.95 -16.08
CA CYS A 111 -34.90 -33.45 -16.56
C CYS A 111 -35.65 -34.68 -17.13
N THR A 112 -36.66 -35.14 -16.42
CA THR A 112 -37.77 -35.98 -16.91
C THR A 112 -39.03 -35.53 -16.21
#